data_AF-A0A7V4QCP3-F1
#
_entry.id   AF-A0A7V4QCP3-F1
#
_cell.length_a   1.000
_cell.length_b   1.000
_cell.length_c   1.000
_cell.angle_alpha   90.00
_cell.angle_beta   90.00
_cell.angle_gamma   90.00
#
_symmetry.space_group_name_H-M   'P 1'
#
loop_
_entity.id
_entity.type
_entity.pdbx_description
1 polymer ?
#
loop_
_entity_poly.entity_id
_entity_poly.type
_entity_poly.pdbx_seq_one_letter_code
_entity_poly.pdbx_strand_id
1 'polypeptide(L)' 'MDKTMIILFDLDGTVIDSTEPIITSFQHAFTSMSIEPPSRKDIMSQIGHPLDMMFENLEVPQDKVWDF' A
#
# COMPACT_ATOMS: atom_id res chain seq x y z
N MET A 1 -40.71 10.14 5.97
CA MET A 1 -39.25 10.13 6.19
C MET A 1 -38.63 9.63 4.91
N ASP A 2 -38.06 10.52 4.11
CA ASP A 2 -37.29 10.11 2.93
C ASP A 2 -36.02 9.41 3.40
N LYS A 3 -35.80 8.20 2.88
CA LYS A 3 -34.66 7.36 3.26
C LYS A 3 -33.44 7.86 2.50
N THR A 4 -32.51 8.51 3.19
CA THR A 4 -31.23 8.91 2.59
C THR A 4 -30.45 7.67 2.21
N MET A 5 -30.16 7.51 0.91
CA MET A 5 -29.33 6.44 0.38
C MET A 5 -27.87 6.92 0.34
N ILE A 6 -26.99 6.21 1.03
CA ILE A 6 -25.55 6.48 1.05
C ILE A 6 -24.86 5.28 0.42
N ILE A 7 -23.96 5.55 -0.53
CA ILE A 7 -23.10 4.54 -1.15
C ILE A 7 -21.66 4.95 -0.86
N LEU A 8 -20.88 4.03 -0.30
CA LEU A 8 -19.46 4.23 -0.02
C LEU A 8 -18.65 3.48 -1.07
N PHE A 9 -17.61 4.12 -1.57
CA PHE A 9 -16.63 3.55 -2.47
C PHE A 9 -15.26 3.64 -1.81
N ASP A 10 -14.49 2.57 -1.93
CA ASP A 10 -13.06 2.64 -1.72
C ASP A 10 -12.40 3.41 -2.89
N LEU A 11 -11.17 3.88 -2.69
CA LEU A 11 -10.44 4.67 -3.69
C LEU A 11 -9.59 3.77 -4.58
N ASP A 12 -8.58 3.14 -3.98
CA ASP A 12 -7.53 2.39 -4.66
C ASP A 12 -8.07 1.06 -5.21
N GLY A 13 -7.92 0.83 -6.51
CA GLY A 13 -8.45 -0.37 -7.17
C GLY A 13 -9.97 -0.44 -7.29
N THR A 14 -10.71 0.58 -6.79
CA THR A 14 -12.17 0.70 -6.93
C THR A 14 -12.56 1.88 -7.83
N VAL A 15 -12.13 3.09 -7.49
CA VAL A 15 -12.43 4.31 -8.30
C VAL A 15 -11.29 4.63 -9.25
N ILE A 16 -10.04 4.40 -8.83
CA ILE A 16 -8.84 4.64 -9.64
C ILE A 16 -7.94 3.42 -9.67
N ASP A 17 -7.24 3.22 -10.79
CA ASP A 17 -6.13 2.29 -10.87
C ASP A 17 -4.85 2.99 -10.40
N SER A 18 -4.57 2.87 -9.10
CA SER A 18 -3.37 3.36 -8.43
C SER A 18 -2.29 2.30 -8.28
N THR A 19 -2.43 1.14 -8.94
CA THR A 19 -1.53 -0.01 -8.77
C THR A 19 -0.07 0.34 -9.10
N GLU A 20 0.17 0.98 -10.25
CA GLU A 20 1.53 1.34 -10.69
C GLU A 20 2.19 2.42 -9.82
N PRO A 21 1.51 3.55 -9.50
CA PRO A 21 2.04 4.53 -8.55
C PRO A 21 2.37 3.94 -7.17
N ILE A 22 1.54 3.05 -6.64
CA ILE A 22 1.80 2.42 -5.34
C ILE A 22 3.04 1.53 -5.42
N ILE A 23 3.11 0.63 -6.42
CA ILE A 23 4.26 -0.26 -6.59
C ILE A 23 5.57 0.52 -6.71
N THR A 24 5.60 1.54 -7.58
CA THR A 24 6.79 2.36 -7.80
C THR A 24 7.19 3.16 -6.55
N SER A 25 6.23 3.60 -5.75
CA SER A 25 6.50 4.29 -4.47
C SER A 25 7.15 3.36 -3.45
N PHE A 26 6.66 2.13 -3.30
CA PHE A 26 7.29 1.12 -2.44
C PHE A 26 8.70 0.79 -2.92
N GLN A 27 8.89 0.54 -4.21
CA GLN A 27 10.21 0.29 -4.78
C GLN A 27 11.19 1.45 -4.49
N HIS A 28 10.71 2.68 -4.60
CA HIS A 28 11.48 3.87 -4.26
C HIS A 28 11.84 3.94 -2.76
N ALA A 29 10.90 3.64 -1.87
CA ALA A 29 11.13 3.63 -0.42
C ALA A 29 12.22 2.62 -0.03
N PHE A 30 12.10 1.36 -0.49
CA PHE A 30 13.12 0.32 -0.24
C PHE A 30 14.49 0.71 -0.81
N THR A 31 14.53 1.21 -2.05
CA THR A 31 15.78 1.61 -2.69
C THR A 31 16.44 2.79 -1.96
N SER A 32 15.66 3.74 -1.44
CA SER A 32 16.16 4.88 -0.68
C SER A 32 16.80 4.46 0.65
N MET A 33 16.36 3.33 1.20
CA MET A 33 16.94 2.69 2.39
C MET A 33 18.12 1.78 2.06
N SER A 34 18.57 1.72 0.79
CA SER A 34 19.60 0.80 0.31
C SER A 34 19.25 -0.69 0.54
N ILE A 35 17.95 -1.02 0.50
CA ILE A 35 17.41 -2.37 0.63
C ILE A 35 16.89 -2.81 -0.73
N GLU A 36 17.09 -4.08 -1.08
CA GLU A 36 16.52 -4.65 -2.31
C GLU A 36 14.98 -4.61 -2.23
N PRO A 37 14.29 -3.98 -3.19
CA PRO A 37 12.85 -3.88 -3.15
C PRO A 37 12.17 -5.26 -3.32
N PRO A 38 11.05 -5.53 -2.63
CA PRO A 38 10.25 -6.73 -2.84
C PRO A 38 9.74 -6.83 -4.27
N SER A 39 9.31 -8.03 -4.66
CA SER A 39 8.76 -8.22 -6.00
C SER A 39 7.47 -7.41 -6.19
N ARG A 40 7.19 -7.01 -7.42
CA ARG A 40 5.94 -6.29 -7.76
C ARG A 40 4.70 -7.06 -7.30
N LYS A 41 4.73 -8.38 -7.39
CA LYS A 41 3.63 -9.25 -6.97
C LYS A 41 3.41 -9.18 -5.47
N ASP A 42 4.50 -9.15 -4.69
CA ASP A 42 4.42 -9.08 -3.23
C ASP A 42 3.89 -7.71 -2.80
N ILE A 43 4.39 -6.61 -3.37
CA ILE A 43 3.88 -5.26 -3.11
C ILE A 43 2.39 -5.15 -3.48
N MET A 44 2.00 -5.64 -4.66
CA MET A 44 0.62 -5.59 -5.13
C MET A 44 -0.33 -6.37 -4.22
N SER A 45 0.12 -7.46 -3.58
CA SER A 45 -0.69 -8.24 -2.63
C SER A 45 -1.01 -7.50 -1.33
N GLN A 46 -0.32 -6.38 -1.07
CA GLN A 46 -0.51 -5.56 0.11
C GLN A 46 -1.43 -4.35 -0.10
N ILE A 47 -1.77 -4.02 -1.36
CA ILE A 47 -2.56 -2.82 -1.68
C ILE A 47 -3.94 -2.92 -1.02
N GLY A 48 -4.30 -1.88 -0.25
CA GLY A 48 -5.54 -1.80 0.52
C GLY A 48 -5.34 -2.04 2.02
N HIS A 49 -4.20 -2.59 2.46
CA HIS A 49 -3.84 -2.60 3.88
C HIS A 49 -3.29 -1.23 4.33
N PRO A 50 -3.44 -0.89 5.61
CA PRO A 50 -2.66 0.16 6.26
C PRO A 50 -1.15 0.05 6.00
N LEU A 51 -0.50 1.19 5.80
CA LEU A 51 0.88 1.30 5.32
C LEU A 51 1.90 0.58 6.21
N ASP A 52 1.72 0.64 7.54
CA ASP A 52 2.55 -0.05 8.52
C ASP A 52 2.48 -1.57 8.35
N MET A 53 1.28 -2.14 8.18
CA MET A 53 1.11 -3.56 7.90
C MET A 53 1.64 -3.95 6.52
N MET A 54 1.54 -3.06 5.53
CA MET A 54 2.14 -3.32 4.20
C MET A 54 3.66 -3.51 4.32
N PHE A 55 4.36 -2.61 5.02
CA PHE A 55 5.81 -2.73 5.23
C PHE A 55 6.16 -3.95 6.11
N GLU A 56 5.43 -4.19 7.19
CA GLU A 56 5.63 -5.36 8.05
C GLU A 56 5.51 -6.68 7.28
N ASN A 57 4.48 -6.82 6.45
CA ASN A 57 4.27 -7.99 5.60
C ASN A 57 5.30 -8.14 4.48
N LEU A 58 6.04 -7.07 4.16
CA LEU A 58 7.18 -7.05 3.25
C LEU A 58 8.51 -7.22 4.00
N GLU A 59 8.45 -7.86 5.18
CA GLU A 59 9.59 -8.24 6.03
C GLU A 59 10.35 -7.05 6.64
N VAL A 60 9.75 -5.85 6.66
CA VAL A 60 10.30 -4.73 7.44
C VAL A 60 10.04 -5.00 8.94
N PRO A 61 11.07 -4.93 9.81
CA PRO A 61 10.88 -5.07 11.25
C PRO A 61 9.85 -4.07 11.79
N GLN A 62 8.99 -4.51 12.71
CA GLN A 62 7.89 -3.67 13.24
C GLN A 62 8.38 -2.36 13.89
N ASP A 63 9.57 -2.37 14.50
CA ASP A 63 10.20 -1.18 15.08
C ASP A 63 10.80 -0.22 14.02
N LYS A 64 10.73 -0.59 12.74
CA LYS A 64 11.30 0.10 11.58
C LYS A 64 10.28 0.52 10.52
N VAL A 65 9.02 0.10 10.62
CA VAL A 65 7.99 0.40 9.59
C VAL A 65 7.79 1.90 9.35
N TRP A 66 8.00 2.74 10.37
CA TRP A 66 7.88 4.20 10.28
C TRP A 66 9.18 4.92 9.86
N ASP A 67 10.27 4.17 9.65
CA ASP A 67 11.53 4.71 9.10
C ASP A 67 11.49 4.77 7.55
N PHE A 68 10.47 4.18 6.92
CA PHE A 68 10.21 4.17 5.47
C PHE A 68 9.20 5.26 5.09
#